data_AF-A0AAW1SX63-F1
#
_entry.id   AF-A0AAW1SX63-F1
#
_cell.length_a   1.000
_cell.length_b   1.000
_cell.length_c   1.000
_cell.angle_alpha   90.00
_cell.angle_beta   90.00
_cell.angle_gamma   90.00
#
_symmetry.space_group_name_H-M   'P 1'
#
loop_
_entity.id
_entity.type
_entity.pdbx_description
1 polymer ?
#
loop_
_entity_poly.entity_id
_entity_poly.type
_entity_poly.pdbx_seq_one_letter_code
_entity_poly.pdbx_strand_id
1 'polypeptide(L)'
;MQSVEVHTSCSRCQSQAQWFAPASVAGSGGKILAVPAQTRRCRAVKSLGKDATDGWMDLLKHVSSSGGPKSAFQDLAYDIGRDVYMDMNGWHLFLRDVNAGHGLKLNQALAQQLGVEAGKLQEQSQLESLLKKVPVKLGGGKLQVSLYDVLPSSAVQDLQRIVEDFARNG
;
A
#
# COMPACT_ATOMS: atom_id res chain seq x y z
N MET A 1 31.68 -14.46 -20.36
CA MET A 1 30.41 -13.95 -19.79
C MET A 1 30.68 -13.50 -18.37
N GLN A 2 30.98 -12.22 -18.19
CA GLN A 2 31.22 -11.58 -16.88
C GLN A 2 30.40 -10.30 -16.84
N SER A 3 29.73 -10.10 -15.71
CA SER A 3 28.82 -9.01 -15.39
C SER A 3 29.50 -7.64 -15.40
N VAL A 4 28.78 -6.63 -15.89
CA VAL A 4 29.14 -5.23 -15.76
C VAL A 4 28.26 -4.64 -14.65
N GLU A 5 28.86 -4.41 -13.47
CA GLU A 5 28.27 -3.60 -12.41
C GLU A 5 28.50 -2.12 -12.72
N VAL A 6 27.40 -1.37 -12.86
CA VAL A 6 27.44 0.08 -13.04
C VAL A 6 27.43 0.74 -11.66
N HIS A 7 28.62 1.19 -11.24
CA HIS A 7 28.81 2.12 -10.14
C HIS A 7 28.07 3.44 -10.42
N THR A 8 27.12 3.83 -9.57
CA THR A 8 26.68 5.22 -9.46
C THR A 8 27.06 5.77 -8.09
N SER A 9 28.12 6.58 -8.13
CA SER A 9 28.63 7.41 -7.04
C SER A 9 27.57 8.41 -6.56
N CYS A 10 27.32 8.47 -5.25
CA CYS A 10 26.55 9.55 -4.64
C CYS A 10 27.49 10.36 -3.73
N SER A 11 28.17 11.31 -4.35
CA SER A 11 28.99 12.35 -3.75
C SER A 11 28.11 13.46 -3.16
N ARG A 12 27.51 13.24 -1.99
CA ARG A 12 26.91 14.35 -1.22
C ARG A 12 26.75 14.06 0.27
N CYS A 13 27.85 14.11 1.00
CA CYS A 13 27.85 14.51 2.41
C CYS A 13 29.16 15.23 2.68
N GLN A 14 29.21 16.48 2.23
CA GLN A 14 30.27 17.42 2.59
C GLN A 14 30.28 17.62 4.10
N SER A 15 31.48 17.48 4.64
CA SER A 15 31.87 17.79 6.01
C SER A 15 31.59 19.25 6.33
N GLN A 16 30.71 19.49 7.30
CA GLN A 16 30.62 20.75 8.04
C GLN A 16 30.25 20.43 9.49
N ALA A 17 31.26 20.36 10.35
CA ALA A 17 31.11 20.61 11.77
C ALA A 17 32.40 21.27 12.23
N GLN A 18 32.36 22.59 12.12
CA GLN A 18 33.38 23.51 12.54
C GLN A 18 33.11 23.92 14.01
N TRP A 19 34.16 23.81 14.85
CA TRP A 19 34.52 24.69 15.97
C TRP A 19 33.81 24.47 17.31
N PHE A 20 34.57 24.04 18.33
CA PHE A 20 34.88 24.77 19.57
C PHE A 20 35.88 23.94 20.40
N ALA A 21 36.98 24.56 20.82
CA ALA A 21 37.96 24.07 21.80
C ALA A 21 37.73 24.81 23.15
N PRO A 22 38.56 24.70 24.22
CA PRO A 22 39.33 23.58 24.80
C PRO A 22 39.03 23.41 26.32
N ALA A 23 39.58 22.38 26.99
CA ALA A 23 39.98 22.48 28.40
C ALA A 23 41.00 21.40 28.77
N SER A 24 42.10 21.85 29.37
CA SER A 24 43.16 21.05 29.98
C SER A 24 42.86 20.85 31.47
N VAL A 25 43.06 19.63 32.01
CA VAL A 25 43.60 19.45 33.37
C VAL A 25 44.17 18.04 33.56
N ALA A 26 45.30 17.98 34.26
CA ALA A 26 46.12 16.82 34.56
C ALA A 26 45.47 15.86 35.59
N GLY A 27 45.82 14.57 35.53
CA GLY A 27 45.41 13.60 36.55
C GLY A 27 45.83 12.16 36.28
N SER A 28 46.95 11.78 36.90
CA SER A 28 47.42 10.44 37.30
C SER A 28 46.58 9.20 36.98
N GLY A 29 47.21 8.23 36.31
CA GLY A 29 47.16 6.80 36.67
C GLY A 29 45.79 6.11 36.66
N GLY A 30 45.32 5.68 35.50
CA GLY A 30 44.20 4.75 35.38
C GLY A 30 44.29 3.94 34.09
N LYS A 31 44.29 2.61 34.19
CA LYS A 31 44.30 1.69 33.04
C LYS A 31 43.05 1.96 32.18
N ILE A 32 43.26 2.47 30.97
CA ILE A 32 42.20 2.61 29.97
C ILE A 32 41.95 1.23 29.37
N LEU A 33 40.91 0.55 29.85
CA LEU A 33 40.31 -0.57 29.12
C LEU A 33 39.61 0.04 27.89
N ALA A 34 40.18 -0.19 26.72
CA ALA A 34 39.60 0.20 25.44
C ALA A 34 38.27 -0.55 25.25
N VAL A 35 37.15 0.15 25.42
CA VAL A 35 35.85 -0.30 24.93
C VAL A 35 35.84 -0.03 23.42
N PRO A 36 35.66 -1.04 22.55
CA PRO A 36 35.56 -0.79 21.13
C PRO A 36 34.33 0.08 20.90
N ALA A 37 34.54 1.23 20.24
CA ALA A 37 33.49 2.08 19.75
C ALA A 37 32.60 1.26 18.80
N GLN A 38 31.47 0.77 19.31
CA GLN A 38 30.41 0.25 18.46
C GLN A 38 29.94 1.43 17.61
N THR A 39 30.41 1.46 16.37
CA THR A 39 29.83 2.26 15.30
C THR A 39 28.36 1.88 15.26
N ARG A 40 27.51 2.75 15.81
CA ARG A 40 26.06 2.68 15.58
C ARG A 40 25.87 2.85 14.09
N ARG A 41 25.79 1.74 13.36
CA ARG A 41 25.24 1.73 12.01
C ARG A 41 23.82 2.26 12.15
N CYS A 42 23.60 3.51 11.74
CA CYS A 42 22.27 3.99 11.42
C CYS A 42 21.71 3.04 10.35
N ARG A 43 20.81 2.14 10.77
CA ARG A 43 20.06 1.29 9.86
C ARG A 43 19.19 2.25 9.06
N ALA A 44 19.48 2.38 7.76
CA ALA A 44 18.63 3.12 6.84
C ALA A 44 17.21 2.54 6.95
N VAL A 45 16.28 3.35 7.42
CA VAL A 45 14.85 3.03 7.42
C VAL A 45 14.43 3.05 5.95
N LYS A 46 14.31 1.87 5.35
CA LYS A 46 13.72 1.76 4.02
C LYS A 46 12.24 2.13 4.14
N SER A 47 11.80 2.97 3.21
CA SER A 47 10.43 3.45 2.99
C SER A 47 9.37 2.38 3.31
N LEU A 48 8.61 2.62 4.38
CA LEU A 48 7.58 1.73 4.95
C LEU A 48 6.34 1.51 4.06
N GLY A 49 6.24 2.16 2.90
CA GLY A 49 5.01 2.21 2.09
C GLY A 49 4.97 1.27 0.88
N LYS A 50 6.05 0.56 0.55
CA LYS A 50 6.08 -0.28 -0.67
C LYS A 50 5.54 -1.69 -0.38
N ASP A 51 5.88 -2.20 0.79
CA ASP A 51 5.66 -3.59 1.19
C ASP A 51 4.19 -3.92 1.46
N ALA A 52 3.39 -2.96 1.93
CA ALA A 52 1.96 -3.17 2.22
C ALA A 52 1.11 -3.27 0.93
N THR A 53 1.42 -2.45 -0.10
CA THR A 53 0.72 -2.55 -1.40
C THR A 53 1.08 -3.82 -2.14
N ASP A 54 2.35 -4.23 -2.05
CA ASP A 54 2.80 -5.46 -2.70
C ASP A 54 2.17 -6.67 -1.99
N GLY A 55 2.02 -6.65 -0.66
CA GLY A 55 1.40 -7.74 0.10
C GLY A 55 -0.08 -8.00 -0.25
N TRP A 56 -0.92 -6.97 -0.32
CA TRP A 56 -2.34 -7.16 -0.67
C TRP A 56 -2.54 -7.48 -2.17
N MET A 57 -1.69 -6.94 -3.04
CA MET A 57 -1.71 -7.28 -4.47
C MET A 57 -1.15 -8.69 -4.75
N ASP A 58 -0.21 -9.19 -3.94
CA ASP A 58 0.29 -10.57 -4.04
C ASP A 58 -0.77 -11.59 -3.59
N LEU A 59 -1.68 -11.20 -2.70
CA LEU A 59 -2.89 -11.99 -2.38
C LEU A 59 -3.85 -12.06 -3.57
N LEU A 60 -4.07 -10.94 -4.27
CA LEU A 60 -4.82 -10.91 -5.53
C LEU A 60 -4.14 -11.75 -6.62
N LYS A 61 -2.81 -11.79 -6.65
CA LYS A 61 -2.03 -12.68 -7.54
C LYS A 61 -2.22 -14.14 -7.16
N HIS A 62 -2.30 -14.48 -5.87
CA HIS A 62 -2.59 -15.86 -5.43
C HIS A 62 -3.99 -16.30 -5.87
N VAL A 63 -4.99 -15.42 -5.75
CA VAL A 63 -6.36 -15.64 -6.23
C VAL A 63 -6.44 -15.66 -7.77
N SER A 64 -5.57 -14.92 -8.45
CA SER A 64 -5.47 -14.94 -9.92
C SER A 64 -4.65 -16.12 -10.47
N SER A 65 -3.76 -16.70 -9.66
CA SER A 65 -2.87 -17.82 -10.04
C SER A 65 -3.49 -19.18 -9.75
N SER A 66 -4.39 -19.28 -8.77
CA SER A 66 -5.43 -20.31 -8.82
C SER A 66 -6.36 -19.91 -9.95
N GLY A 67 -6.51 -20.72 -11.01
CA GLY A 67 -7.48 -20.47 -12.06
C GLY A 67 -8.93 -20.55 -11.56
N GLY A 68 -9.33 -19.61 -10.71
CA GLY A 68 -10.65 -19.46 -10.09
C GLY A 68 -11.50 -18.41 -10.81
N PRO A 69 -12.83 -18.46 -10.64
CA PRO A 69 -13.78 -18.18 -11.68
C PRO A 69 -13.81 -16.70 -12.01
N LYS A 70 -13.15 -16.31 -13.11
CA LYS A 70 -13.44 -15.03 -13.75
C LYS A 70 -14.93 -14.88 -14.04
N SER A 71 -15.74 -15.95 -14.07
CA SER A 71 -17.18 -15.98 -14.30
C SER A 71 -18.06 -15.77 -13.06
N ALA A 72 -17.71 -16.29 -11.88
CA ALA A 72 -18.67 -16.41 -10.76
C ALA A 72 -18.99 -15.06 -10.09
N PHE A 73 -18.07 -14.11 -10.15
CA PHE A 73 -18.23 -12.77 -9.60
C PHE A 73 -18.26 -11.71 -10.71
N GLN A 74 -18.59 -12.06 -11.97
CA GLN A 74 -18.64 -11.06 -13.04
C GLN A 74 -19.77 -10.06 -12.83
N ASP A 75 -20.94 -10.54 -12.45
CA ASP A 75 -22.10 -9.67 -12.26
C ASP A 75 -21.82 -8.67 -11.12
N LEU A 76 -21.26 -9.17 -10.00
CA LEU A 76 -20.79 -8.33 -8.91
C LEU A 76 -19.72 -7.33 -9.36
N ALA A 77 -18.74 -7.76 -10.16
CA ALA A 77 -17.70 -6.87 -10.69
C ALA A 77 -18.25 -5.82 -11.65
N TYR A 78 -19.29 -6.17 -12.42
CA TYR A 78 -19.97 -5.27 -13.34
C TYR A 78 -20.72 -4.18 -12.57
N ASP A 79 -21.54 -4.56 -11.58
CA ASP A 79 -22.32 -3.63 -10.79
C ASP A 79 -21.42 -2.68 -9.97
N ILE A 80 -20.38 -3.23 -9.32
CA ILE A 80 -19.37 -2.41 -8.62
C ILE A 80 -18.69 -1.43 -9.60
N GLY A 81 -18.33 -1.89 -10.80
CA GLY A 81 -17.68 -1.05 -11.80
C GLY A 81 -18.58 0.01 -12.43
N ARG A 82 -19.90 -0.17 -12.38
CA ARG A 82 -20.90 0.77 -12.90
C ARG A 82 -21.19 1.89 -11.92
N ASP A 83 -21.45 1.54 -10.65
CA ASP A 83 -22.07 2.45 -9.69
C ASP A 83 -21.05 3.04 -8.70
N VAL A 84 -19.95 2.32 -8.44
CA VAL A 84 -18.93 2.79 -7.49
C VAL A 84 -17.88 3.63 -8.22
N TYR A 85 -17.61 4.81 -7.68
CA TYR A 85 -16.64 5.76 -8.20
C TYR A 85 -15.81 6.39 -7.08
N MET A 86 -14.59 6.78 -7.42
CA MET A 86 -13.74 7.62 -6.60
C MET A 86 -13.95 9.09 -6.97
N ASP A 87 -13.91 9.98 -5.98
CA ASP A 87 -13.98 11.42 -6.20
C ASP A 87 -12.62 12.06 -5.92
N MET A 88 -12.07 12.72 -6.93
CA MET A 88 -10.87 13.54 -6.78
C MET A 88 -11.08 14.88 -7.45
N ASN A 89 -11.19 15.94 -6.65
CA ASN A 89 -11.31 17.31 -7.13
C ASN A 89 -12.50 17.50 -8.11
N GLY A 90 -13.61 16.81 -7.87
CA GLY A 90 -14.82 16.86 -8.70
C GLY A 90 -14.82 15.92 -9.89
N TRP A 91 -13.82 15.03 -9.99
CA TRP A 91 -13.76 14.00 -11.02
C TRP A 91 -14.31 12.70 -10.49
N HIS A 92 -15.34 12.17 -11.14
CA HIS A 92 -15.88 10.84 -10.84
C HIS A 92 -15.16 9.79 -11.69
N LEU A 93 -14.24 9.06 -11.06
CA LEU A 93 -13.51 7.97 -11.71
C LEU A 93 -14.10 6.63 -11.29
N PHE A 94 -14.76 5.96 -12.22
CA PHE A 94 -15.38 4.66 -11.96
C PHE A 94 -14.33 3.57 -11.77
N LEU A 95 -14.63 2.61 -10.90
CA LEU A 95 -13.71 1.51 -10.57
C LEU A 95 -13.39 0.60 -11.77
N ARG A 96 -14.27 0.55 -12.79
CA ARG A 96 -14.02 -0.16 -14.05
C ARG A 96 -12.87 0.45 -14.88
N ASP A 97 -12.67 1.76 -14.74
CA ASP A 97 -11.67 2.51 -15.50
C ASP A 97 -10.30 2.50 -14.80
N VAL A 98 -10.29 2.13 -13.52
CA VAL A 98 -9.10 2.13 -12.66
C VAL A 98 -8.40 0.78 -12.74
N ASN A 99 -7.09 0.83 -12.99
CA ASN A 99 -6.25 -0.36 -13.01
C ASN A 99 -5.59 -0.55 -11.63
N ALA A 100 -5.78 -1.72 -11.03
CA ALA A 100 -5.11 -2.12 -9.79
C ALA A 100 -3.61 -2.45 -10.00
N GLY A 101 -3.21 -2.73 -11.24
CA GLY A 101 -1.85 -3.09 -11.63
C GLY A 101 -1.84 -4.29 -12.58
N HIS A 102 -0.76 -4.44 -13.37
CA HIS A 102 -0.53 -5.62 -14.25
C HIS A 102 -1.69 -6.01 -15.19
N GLY A 103 -2.54 -5.05 -15.58
CA GLY A 103 -3.69 -5.27 -16.46
C GLY A 103 -4.99 -5.70 -15.75
N LEU A 104 -5.00 -5.83 -14.42
CA LEU A 104 -6.20 -6.12 -13.65
C LEU A 104 -6.98 -4.84 -13.32
N LYS A 105 -8.31 -4.90 -13.46
CA LYS A 105 -9.22 -3.82 -13.08
C LYS A 105 -9.54 -3.86 -11.60
N LEU A 106 -9.67 -2.68 -10.97
CA LEU A 106 -9.90 -2.58 -9.53
C LEU A 106 -11.26 -3.16 -9.12
N ASN A 107 -12.31 -2.95 -9.92
CA ASN A 107 -13.62 -3.54 -9.67
C ASN A 107 -13.58 -5.09 -9.62
N GLN A 108 -12.84 -5.74 -10.52
CA GLN A 108 -12.70 -7.19 -10.54
C GLN A 108 -11.96 -7.71 -9.30
N ALA A 109 -10.88 -7.02 -8.91
CA ALA A 109 -10.13 -7.34 -7.71
C ALA A 109 -11.00 -7.26 -6.45
N LEU A 110 -11.80 -6.19 -6.32
CA LEU A 110 -12.71 -6.01 -5.19
C LEU A 110 -13.84 -7.03 -5.19
N ALA A 111 -14.45 -7.30 -6.35
CA ALA A 111 -15.54 -8.28 -6.45
C ALA A 111 -15.10 -9.68 -6.01
N GLN A 112 -13.86 -10.08 -6.29
CA GLN A 112 -13.34 -11.36 -5.81
C GLN A 112 -13.20 -11.39 -4.28
N GLN A 113 -12.70 -10.31 -3.67
CA GLN A 113 -12.54 -10.25 -2.22
C GLN A 113 -13.88 -10.15 -1.50
N LEU A 114 -14.75 -9.27 -1.98
CA LEU A 114 -16.09 -9.07 -1.42
C LEU A 114 -16.99 -10.27 -1.67
N GLY A 115 -16.89 -10.92 -2.83
CA GLY A 115 -17.68 -12.11 -3.17
C GLY A 115 -17.37 -13.31 -2.26
N VAL A 116 -16.11 -13.50 -1.88
CA VAL A 116 -15.72 -14.54 -0.91
C VAL A 116 -16.22 -14.24 0.50
N GLU A 117 -16.29 -12.96 0.87
CA GLU A 117 -16.72 -12.51 2.19
C GLU A 117 -18.20 -12.06 2.26
N ALA A 118 -18.96 -12.16 1.17
CA ALA A 118 -20.30 -11.58 1.04
C ALA A 118 -21.26 -12.02 2.16
N GLY A 119 -21.20 -13.30 2.58
CA GLY A 119 -22.02 -13.82 3.68
C GLY A 119 -21.66 -13.27 5.08
N LYS A 120 -20.51 -12.61 5.24
CA LYS A 120 -20.03 -12.02 6.49
C LYS A 120 -20.13 -10.49 6.49
N LEU A 121 -20.24 -9.87 5.33
CA LEU A 121 -20.26 -8.42 5.13
C LEU A 121 -21.67 -7.83 5.23
N GLN A 122 -22.42 -8.20 6.26
CA GLN A 122 -23.74 -7.59 6.52
C GLN A 122 -23.66 -6.25 7.24
N GLU A 123 -22.50 -5.93 7.82
CA GLU A 123 -22.30 -4.76 8.65
C GLU A 123 -21.31 -3.80 7.98
N GLN A 124 -21.68 -2.51 7.95
CA GLN A 124 -20.94 -1.49 7.22
C GLN A 124 -19.49 -1.38 7.70
N SER A 125 -19.20 -1.49 9.02
CA SER A 125 -17.84 -1.33 9.53
C SER A 125 -16.88 -2.42 9.04
N GLN A 126 -17.37 -3.63 8.74
CA GLN A 126 -16.56 -4.69 8.13
C GLN A 126 -16.15 -4.31 6.71
N LEU A 127 -17.09 -3.77 5.92
CA LEU A 127 -16.82 -3.29 4.56
C LEU A 127 -15.81 -2.14 4.59
N GLU A 128 -15.97 -1.17 5.49
CA GLU A 128 -15.01 -0.07 5.65
C GLU A 128 -13.62 -0.57 6.05
N SER A 129 -13.55 -1.58 6.93
CA SER A 129 -12.29 -2.19 7.35
C SER A 129 -11.58 -2.91 6.21
N LEU A 130 -12.32 -3.50 5.27
CA LEU A 130 -11.75 -4.05 4.03
C LEU A 130 -11.25 -2.95 3.10
N LEU A 131 -12.06 -1.91 2.86
CA LEU A 131 -11.69 -0.81 1.97
C LEU A 131 -10.43 -0.06 2.46
N LYS A 132 -10.25 0.06 3.78
CA LYS A 132 -9.04 0.66 4.37
C LYS A 132 -7.77 -0.16 4.10
N LYS A 133 -7.89 -1.47 3.90
CA LYS A 133 -6.76 -2.35 3.58
C LYS A 133 -6.31 -2.24 2.13
N VAL A 134 -7.10 -1.62 1.25
CA VAL A 134 -6.81 -1.48 -0.18
C VAL A 134 -6.09 -0.16 -0.44
N PRO A 135 -4.77 -0.16 -0.71
CA PRO A 135 -4.05 1.08 -1.00
C PRO A 135 -4.19 1.46 -2.48
N VAL A 136 -4.53 2.73 -2.73
CA VAL A 136 -4.60 3.34 -4.05
C VAL A 136 -3.42 4.28 -4.24
N LYS A 137 -2.65 4.07 -5.33
CA LYS A 137 -1.50 4.90 -5.69
C LYS A 137 -1.96 6.09 -6.52
N LEU A 138 -1.72 7.30 -6.02
CA LEU A 138 -2.05 8.56 -6.68
C LEU A 138 -0.78 9.30 -7.11
N GLY A 139 -0.91 10.16 -8.14
CA GLY A 139 0.19 11.01 -8.61
C GLY A 139 1.43 10.26 -9.08
N GLY A 140 1.27 9.08 -9.69
CA GLY A 140 2.38 8.23 -10.13
C GLY A 140 3.11 7.49 -8.98
N GLY A 141 2.42 7.28 -7.85
CA GLY A 141 2.98 6.60 -6.68
C GLY A 141 3.68 7.52 -5.69
N LYS A 142 3.54 8.85 -5.84
CA LYS A 142 4.01 9.84 -4.86
C LYS A 142 3.19 9.82 -3.58
N LEU A 143 1.90 9.54 -3.71
CA LEU A 143 0.97 9.44 -2.60
C LEU A 143 0.28 8.08 -2.64
N GLN A 144 0.09 7.50 -1.47
CA GLN A 144 -0.73 6.31 -1.29
C GLN A 144 -1.81 6.65 -0.29
N VAL A 145 -3.05 6.39 -0.67
CA VAL A 145 -4.23 6.65 0.15
C VAL A 145 -5.04 5.37 0.21
N SER A 146 -5.75 5.13 1.30
CA SER A 146 -6.66 3.97 1.34
C SER A 146 -7.83 4.20 0.39
N LEU A 147 -8.37 3.14 -0.21
CA LEU A 147 -9.51 3.24 -1.12
C LEU A 147 -10.71 3.87 -0.40
N TYR A 148 -10.87 3.61 0.90
CA TYR A 148 -11.90 4.21 1.73
C TYR A 148 -11.83 5.74 1.75
N ASP A 149 -10.65 6.35 1.88
CA ASP A 149 -10.52 7.81 1.98
C ASP A 149 -10.76 8.54 0.65
N VAL A 150 -10.72 7.82 -0.48
CA VAL A 150 -10.96 8.37 -1.83
C VAL A 150 -12.40 8.14 -2.29
N LEU A 151 -13.13 7.23 -1.64
CA LEU A 151 -14.53 6.96 -1.93
C LEU A 151 -15.44 7.96 -1.21
N PRO A 152 -16.36 8.63 -1.93
CA PRO A 152 -17.39 9.43 -1.27
C PRO A 152 -18.35 8.51 -0.50
N SER A 153 -18.95 9.02 0.58
CA SER A 153 -19.84 8.23 1.45
C SER A 153 -21.03 7.63 0.69
N SER A 154 -21.52 8.29 -0.35
CA SER A 154 -22.57 7.76 -1.24
C SER A 154 -22.11 6.49 -1.96
N ALA A 155 -20.91 6.48 -2.51
CA ALA A 155 -20.37 5.31 -3.21
C ALA A 155 -20.13 4.13 -2.27
N VAL A 156 -19.80 4.39 -0.99
CA VAL A 156 -19.71 3.33 0.03
C VAL A 156 -21.08 2.71 0.33
N GLN A 157 -22.13 3.53 0.42
CA GLN A 157 -23.50 3.04 0.61
C GLN A 157 -24.00 2.24 -0.61
N ASP A 158 -23.71 2.72 -1.81
CA ASP A 158 -24.06 2.00 -3.04
C ASP A 158 -23.30 0.67 -3.13
N LEU A 159 -22.02 0.65 -2.79
CA LEU A 159 -21.24 -0.59 -2.70
C LEU A 159 -21.85 -1.57 -1.69
N GLN A 160 -22.27 -1.10 -0.52
CA GLN A 160 -22.92 -1.95 0.49
C GLN A 160 -24.20 -2.59 -0.06
N ARG A 161 -25.07 -1.80 -0.71
CA ARG A 161 -26.30 -2.31 -1.32
C ARG A 161 -26.02 -3.37 -2.38
N ILE A 162 -25.03 -3.14 -3.23
CA ILE A 162 -24.64 -4.10 -4.28
C ILE A 162 -24.16 -5.42 -3.66
N VAL A 163 -23.36 -5.37 -2.60
CA VAL A 163 -22.89 -6.57 -1.89
C VAL A 163 -24.04 -7.31 -1.21
N GLU A 164 -24.96 -6.58 -0.57
CA GLU A 164 -26.18 -7.16 0.04
C GLU A 164 -27.10 -7.79 -1.01
N ASP A 165 -27.30 -7.14 -2.15
CA ASP A 165 -28.08 -7.67 -3.28
C ASP A 165 -27.46 -8.95 -3.84
N PHE A 166 -26.14 -8.96 -4.00
CA PHE A 166 -25.41 -10.15 -4.43
C PHE A 166 -25.54 -11.29 -3.42
N ALA A 167 -25.41 -11.02 -2.12
CA ALA A 167 -25.55 -12.03 -1.07
C ALA A 167 -26.98 -12.58 -0.93
N ARG A 168 -28.00 -11.82 -1.35
CA ARG A 168 -29.40 -12.28 -1.39
C ARG A 168 -29.73 -13.11 -2.63
N ASN A 169 -29.10 -12.79 -3.77
CA ASN A 169 -29.44 -13.36 -5.06
C ASN A 169 -28.49 -14.50 -5.51
N GLY A 170 -27.33 -14.66 -4.85
CA GLY A 170 -26.34 -15.71 -5.12
C GLY A 170 -26.44 -16.90 -4.18
#